data_AF-A0A8H5WAR1-F1
#
_entry.id   AF-A0A8H5WAR1-F1
#
_cell.length_a   1.000
_cell.length_b   1.000
_cell.length_c   1.000
_cell.angle_alpha   90.00
_cell.angle_beta   90.00
_cell.angle_gamma   90.00
#
_symmetry.space_group_name_H-M   'P 1'
#
loop_
_entity.id
_entity.type
_entity.pdbx_description
1 polymer ?
#
loop_
_entity_poly.entity_id
_entity_poly.type
_entity_poly.pdbx_seq_one_letter_code
_entity_poly.pdbx_strand_id
1 'polypeptide(L)'
;MQSRLPSEARSQESHLQIRSVADRQEPDGSVGSLERGYVGRMLLPTFRGLGPNGASETGFMTGPWQLWHGLSASETPPTATSSTFSLHRDGLSLIEVFFDRRWPQYPVLHRPSFMEQHYIPYCNGQVRSRLSAFEVHMVLAIGASEKARISSDAPVSHEVFFEAAVRDLDAVLSADDLDCIRCLSLLCLFGSNEPQSVNLWYTVGMALRLAVGIDMHREESMTNKTLLDAEMRKRLFWSLYTMDRSVSISLGRPLGIQDADITIPLPLVLTDEQIAGPAEQAIPNILPDVRDMSAFRHIVELRQINAGIYSALHSAGGTNLESRNLDAIRQQHYTRLNAWLLSAPRYLAPLSMYQTPEWFQIAYHQAVINLHRPSHASPVSSADAIRLCADSSISLISCYNALYAKNKIIYTFVALDSLFMAAVTMLYSIRASSVVRLELTREVVEANIETCVRLLSKISHGKKVGERSTQIIRRLGNATLAIFDNTSHAEGEIDTEFMSWFGVKSQNPPPRQEYPTPSIDTAWNDLFEHGYDLNSFQNVHLLL
;
A
#
# COMPACT_ATOMS: atom_id res chain seq x y z
N MET A 1 36.89 41.90 46.46
CA MET A 1 37.81 40.75 46.36
C MET A 1 36.97 39.48 46.50
N GLN A 2 36.88 38.75 45.40
CA GLN A 2 36.38 37.39 45.12
C GLN A 2 35.74 36.48 46.19
N SER A 3 34.77 35.71 45.67
CA SER A 3 34.42 34.30 45.99
C SER A 3 33.40 34.08 47.12
N ARG A 4 32.39 33.20 47.03
CA ARG A 4 32.20 31.95 46.25
C ARG A 4 30.72 31.72 45.89
N LEU A 5 30.46 31.25 44.67
CA LEU A 5 29.21 30.60 44.24
C LEU A 5 29.18 29.14 44.73
N PRO A 6 27.99 28.56 45.02
CA PRO A 6 27.83 27.11 45.10
C PRO A 6 27.51 26.50 43.73
N SER A 7 27.96 25.26 43.61
CA SER A 7 28.08 24.37 42.47
C SER A 7 26.82 24.08 41.64
N GLU A 8 27.09 24.01 40.34
CA GLU A 8 26.36 23.40 39.23
C GLU A 8 25.45 22.21 39.58
N ALA A 9 24.19 22.31 39.19
CA ALA A 9 23.30 21.17 38.98
C ALA A 9 23.72 20.45 37.69
N ARG A 10 24.23 19.21 37.81
CA ARG A 10 24.46 18.33 36.66
C ARG A 10 23.11 17.89 36.08
N SER A 11 22.77 18.39 34.90
CA SER A 11 21.77 17.74 34.03
C SER A 11 22.37 16.43 33.53
N GLN A 12 21.82 15.29 33.94
CA GLN A 12 22.12 14.01 33.30
C GLN A 12 21.48 14.00 31.90
N GLU A 13 22.26 14.27 30.86
CA GLU A 13 21.85 13.96 29.49
C GLU A 13 21.71 12.43 29.37
N SER A 14 20.49 11.97 29.13
CA SER A 14 20.17 10.56 28.92
C SER A 14 20.67 10.11 27.54
N HIS A 15 21.93 9.69 27.44
CA HIS A 15 22.46 9.02 26.26
C HIS A 15 21.93 7.58 26.21
N LEU A 16 21.33 7.18 25.08
CA LEU A 16 21.01 5.78 24.79
C LEU A 16 22.32 4.97 24.75
N GLN A 17 22.57 4.14 25.77
CA GLN A 17 23.67 3.18 25.72
C GLN A 17 23.29 2.01 24.80
N ILE A 18 24.00 1.93 23.68
CA ILE A 18 23.84 0.93 22.62
C ILE A 18 24.49 -0.37 23.09
N ARG A 19 23.69 -1.44 23.28
CA ARG A 19 24.20 -2.82 23.41
C ARG A 19 23.77 -3.63 22.19
N SER A 20 24.77 -4.11 21.45
CA SER A 20 24.64 -5.09 20.37
C SER A 20 24.15 -6.43 20.92
N VAL A 21 23.14 -7.02 20.27
CA VAL A 21 22.60 -8.34 20.63
C VAL A 21 23.33 -9.40 19.82
N ALA A 22 24.51 -9.79 20.30
CA ALA A 22 25.17 -11.04 19.94
C ALA A 22 25.21 -11.91 21.21
N ASP A 23 24.09 -12.56 21.51
CA ASP A 23 24.04 -13.89 22.15
C ASP A 23 22.58 -14.25 22.45
N ARG A 24 22.05 -15.23 21.72
CA ARG A 24 20.78 -15.89 22.05
C ARG A 24 21.11 -17.11 22.91
N GLN A 25 20.73 -17.09 24.19
CA GLN A 25 20.51 -18.31 24.98
C GLN A 25 19.01 -18.47 25.22
N GLU A 26 18.50 -19.65 24.85
CA GLU A 26 17.09 -20.04 25.01
C GLU A 26 16.76 -20.33 26.48
N PRO A 27 15.64 -19.80 27.00
CA PRO A 27 15.00 -20.38 28.18
C PRO A 27 13.79 -21.23 27.78
N ASP A 28 13.68 -22.35 28.49
CA ASP A 28 12.67 -23.41 28.40
C ASP A 28 11.33 -22.98 29.03
N GLY A 29 10.19 -23.42 28.50
CA GLY A 29 8.88 -23.23 29.16
C GLY A 29 7.67 -22.91 28.27
N SER A 30 6.88 -23.96 28.03
CA SER A 30 5.64 -24.18 27.24
C SER A 30 4.52 -23.11 27.07
N VAL A 31 4.57 -21.90 27.65
CA VAL A 31 3.56 -20.84 27.40
C VAL A 31 4.09 -19.76 26.42
N GLY A 32 5.39 -19.50 26.43
CA GLY A 32 6.04 -18.57 25.48
C GLY A 32 6.12 -19.08 24.04
N SER A 33 5.64 -20.29 23.76
CA SER A 33 5.64 -20.90 22.43
C SER A 33 4.59 -20.28 21.49
N LEU A 34 3.39 -19.94 22.00
CA LEU A 34 2.31 -19.37 21.19
C LEU A 34 2.52 -17.88 20.90
N GLU A 35 2.98 -17.10 21.87
CA GLU A 35 3.31 -15.67 21.69
C GLU A 35 4.48 -15.48 20.71
N ARG A 36 5.48 -16.37 20.75
CA ARG A 36 6.53 -16.46 19.71
C ARG A 36 5.96 -16.74 18.32
N GLY A 37 4.79 -17.39 18.23
CA GLY A 37 4.10 -17.65 16.98
C GLY A 37 3.51 -16.39 16.32
N TYR A 38 2.84 -15.52 17.09
CA TYR A 38 2.24 -14.28 16.56
C TYR A 38 3.32 -13.24 16.24
N VAL A 39 4.24 -12.99 17.18
CA VAL A 39 5.41 -12.12 16.97
C VAL A 39 6.21 -12.60 15.77
N GLY A 40 6.47 -13.91 15.70
CA GLY A 40 7.20 -14.54 14.62
C GLY A 40 6.48 -14.50 13.27
N ARG A 41 5.17 -14.27 13.20
CA ARG A 41 4.44 -14.04 11.94
C ARG A 41 4.45 -12.58 11.52
N MET A 42 4.39 -11.67 12.49
CA MET A 42 4.41 -10.22 12.26
C MET A 42 5.77 -9.74 11.76
N LEU A 43 6.86 -10.25 12.33
CA LEU A 43 8.22 -9.79 12.02
C LEU A 43 8.85 -10.52 10.83
N LEU A 44 8.01 -11.02 9.91
CA LEU A 44 8.44 -11.63 8.66
C LEU A 44 8.25 -10.68 7.48
N PRO A 45 8.95 -10.88 6.36
CA PRO A 45 8.66 -10.17 5.14
C PRO A 45 7.19 -10.34 4.72
N THR A 46 6.59 -9.25 4.24
CA THR A 46 5.27 -9.26 3.60
C THR A 46 5.23 -10.23 2.41
N PHE A 47 6.31 -10.30 1.64
CA PHE A 47 6.42 -11.07 0.39
C PHE A 47 7.25 -12.35 0.54
N ARG A 48 6.85 -13.24 1.46
CA ARG A 48 7.56 -14.51 1.73
C ARG A 48 7.33 -15.58 0.65
N GLY A 49 8.41 -16.11 0.08
CA GLY A 49 8.32 -17.25 -0.83
C GLY A 49 7.62 -18.47 -0.24
N LEU A 50 6.74 -19.08 -1.04
CA LEU A 50 6.23 -20.42 -0.76
C LEU A 50 7.46 -21.36 -0.71
N GLY A 51 7.52 -22.23 0.29
CA GLY A 51 8.66 -23.15 0.46
C GLY A 51 8.88 -24.04 -0.76
N PRO A 52 9.95 -24.86 -0.80
CA PRO A 52 10.34 -25.65 -1.96
C PRO A 52 9.24 -26.59 -2.52
N ASN A 53 8.20 -26.92 -1.73
CA ASN A 53 7.06 -27.74 -2.16
C ASN A 53 5.83 -26.93 -2.63
N GLY A 54 5.85 -25.60 -2.61
CA GLY A 54 4.70 -24.73 -2.89
C GLY A 54 4.69 -24.08 -4.28
N ALA A 55 5.56 -24.51 -5.19
CA ALA A 55 5.69 -23.93 -6.54
C ALA A 55 4.40 -24.01 -7.39
N SER A 56 3.39 -24.78 -6.96
CA SER A 56 2.11 -24.98 -7.64
C SER A 56 1.03 -23.91 -7.30
N GLU A 57 1.21 -23.07 -6.28
CA GLU A 57 0.13 -22.21 -5.74
C GLU A 57 0.30 -20.72 -6.08
N THR A 58 0.97 -20.38 -7.18
CA THR A 58 1.15 -18.98 -7.63
C THR A 58 -0.11 -18.34 -8.21
N GLY A 59 -1.20 -19.09 -8.32
CA GLY A 59 -2.36 -18.74 -9.16
C GLY A 59 -3.17 -17.51 -8.74
N PHE A 60 -2.97 -16.99 -7.54
CA PHE A 60 -3.71 -15.84 -6.99
C PHE A 60 -2.80 -14.66 -6.60
N MET A 61 -1.49 -14.75 -6.83
CA MET A 61 -0.54 -13.74 -6.37
C MET A 61 -0.38 -12.62 -7.41
N THR A 62 -0.47 -11.36 -6.98
CA THR A 62 -0.32 -10.17 -7.84
C THR A 62 1.14 -9.89 -8.24
N GLY A 63 1.35 -9.00 -9.21
CA GLY A 63 2.67 -8.53 -9.65
C GLY A 63 3.67 -8.19 -8.54
N PRO A 64 3.29 -7.47 -7.46
CA PRO A 64 4.16 -7.23 -6.30
C PRO A 64 4.86 -8.48 -5.75
N TRP A 65 4.18 -9.63 -5.70
CA TRP A 65 4.80 -10.84 -5.20
C TRP A 65 6.02 -11.25 -6.01
N GLN A 66 5.97 -11.16 -7.33
CA GLN A 66 7.10 -11.49 -8.20
C GLN A 66 8.29 -10.54 -8.02
N LEU A 67 8.03 -9.25 -7.77
CA LEU A 67 9.07 -8.24 -7.58
C LEU A 67 9.83 -8.45 -6.26
N TRP A 68 9.08 -8.69 -5.19
CA TRP A 68 9.59 -8.69 -3.83
C TRP A 68 9.97 -10.09 -3.31
N HIS A 69 9.60 -11.16 -4.02
CA HIS A 69 9.86 -12.54 -3.61
C HIS A 69 11.34 -12.82 -3.32
N GLY A 70 11.60 -13.43 -2.16
CA GLY A 70 12.93 -13.89 -1.77
C GLY A 70 13.89 -12.79 -1.33
N LEU A 71 13.41 -11.56 -1.14
CA LEU A 71 14.20 -10.48 -0.55
C LEU A 71 14.11 -10.56 0.99
N SER A 72 15.26 -10.47 1.68
CA SER A 72 15.33 -10.50 3.15
C SER A 72 15.71 -9.13 3.73
N ALA A 73 15.45 -8.93 5.02
CA ALA A 73 15.80 -7.71 5.75
C ALA A 73 17.31 -7.42 5.78
N SER A 74 18.16 -8.45 5.68
CA SER A 74 19.63 -8.30 5.77
C SER A 74 20.29 -7.75 4.49
N GLU A 75 19.54 -7.56 3.41
CA GLU A 75 20.11 -7.13 2.11
C GLU A 75 20.13 -5.60 1.94
N THR A 76 19.69 -4.84 2.94
CA THR A 76 19.87 -3.38 3.00
C THR A 76 21.24 -3.05 3.61
N PRO A 77 22.06 -2.22 2.94
CA PRO A 77 23.37 -1.87 3.47
C PRO A 77 23.21 -1.13 4.82
N PRO A 78 23.96 -1.52 5.86
CA PRO A 78 23.88 -0.87 7.16
C PRO A 78 24.32 0.59 7.02
N THR A 79 23.47 1.53 7.41
CA THR A 79 23.84 2.94 7.48
C THR A 79 24.64 3.16 8.75
N ALA A 80 25.83 3.73 8.63
CA ALA A 80 26.74 3.96 9.75
C ALA A 80 26.04 4.74 10.88
N THR A 81 26.08 4.22 12.10
CA THR A 81 25.54 4.88 13.28
C THR A 81 26.50 5.98 13.75
N SER A 82 26.07 7.23 13.75
CA SER A 82 26.77 8.29 14.49
C SER A 82 26.49 8.13 15.99
N SER A 83 27.53 8.23 16.81
CA SER A 83 27.49 7.94 18.25
C SER A 83 26.94 9.08 19.13
N THR A 84 26.25 10.07 18.54
CA THR A 84 25.85 11.31 19.24
C THR A 84 24.37 11.69 19.06
N PHE A 85 23.46 10.70 19.09
CA PHE A 85 22.02 10.98 19.08
C PHE A 85 21.54 11.49 20.43
N SER A 86 20.99 12.71 20.45
CA SER A 86 20.31 13.27 21.60
C SER A 86 18.80 13.17 21.40
N LEU A 87 18.09 12.44 22.29
CA LEU A 87 16.63 12.37 22.25
C LEU A 87 16.01 13.77 22.27
N HIS A 88 16.47 14.65 23.16
CA HIS A 88 15.93 15.99 23.31
C HIS A 88 16.08 16.87 22.06
N ARG A 89 17.23 16.80 21.37
CA ARG A 89 17.50 17.64 20.19
C ARG A 89 17.05 16.97 18.89
N ASP A 90 17.53 15.74 18.66
CA ASP A 90 17.42 15.06 17.37
C ASP A 90 16.09 14.31 17.24
N GLY A 91 15.50 13.86 18.35
CA GLY A 91 14.21 13.17 18.36
C GLY A 91 13.04 14.07 17.93
N LEU A 92 13.05 15.35 18.30
CA LEU A 92 12.03 16.32 17.88
C LEU A 92 11.97 16.46 16.36
N SER A 93 13.13 16.54 15.70
CA SER A 93 13.20 16.61 14.24
C SER A 93 12.60 15.36 13.57
N LEU A 94 12.79 14.17 14.15
CA LEU A 94 12.19 12.94 13.61
C LEU A 94 10.67 12.90 13.81
N ILE A 95 10.19 13.40 14.95
CA ILE A 95 8.77 13.51 15.25
C ILE A 95 8.08 14.50 14.30
N GLU A 96 8.70 15.64 14.03
CA GLU A 96 8.19 16.60 13.04
C GLU A 96 8.06 15.95 11.66
N VAL A 97 9.08 15.21 11.22
CA VAL A 97 9.03 14.46 9.95
C VAL A 97 7.86 13.46 9.93
N PHE A 98 7.60 12.75 11.03
CA PHE A 98 6.45 11.84 11.13
C PHE A 98 5.11 12.58 10.98
N PHE A 99 4.89 13.65 11.75
CA PHE A 99 3.63 14.40 11.73
C PHE A 99 3.43 15.21 10.44
N ASP A 100 4.49 15.65 9.79
CA ASP A 100 4.37 16.39 8.53
C ASP A 100 4.15 15.48 7.32
N ARG A 101 4.75 14.28 7.31
CA ARG A 101 4.74 13.40 6.13
C ARG A 101 3.75 12.26 6.21
N ARG A 102 3.62 11.60 7.36
CA ARG A 102 2.85 10.36 7.50
C ARG A 102 1.45 10.59 8.05
N TRP A 103 1.34 11.45 9.04
CA TRP A 103 0.10 11.73 9.73
C TRP A 103 -1.03 12.23 8.80
N PRO A 104 -0.80 13.04 7.74
CA PRO A 104 -1.89 13.44 6.83
C PRO A 104 -2.58 12.28 6.11
N GLN A 105 -1.90 11.14 5.95
CA GLN A 105 -2.49 9.91 5.40
C GLN A 105 -3.09 9.01 6.48
N TYR A 106 -2.46 8.96 7.65
CA TYR A 106 -2.81 8.05 8.72
C TYR A 106 -2.71 8.75 10.09
N PRO A 107 -3.74 9.54 10.46
CA PRO A 107 -3.75 10.34 11.68
C PRO A 107 -4.03 9.48 12.93
N VAL A 108 -3.19 8.47 13.17
CA VAL A 108 -3.35 7.49 14.25
C VAL A 108 -2.99 8.04 15.64
N LEU A 109 -2.30 9.18 15.68
CA LEU A 109 -1.88 9.87 16.90
C LEU A 109 -2.47 11.27 16.97
N HIS A 110 -2.82 11.72 18.18
CA HIS A 110 -3.03 13.14 18.48
C HIS A 110 -1.68 13.73 18.93
N ARG A 111 -1.15 14.71 18.20
CA ARG A 111 0.22 15.23 18.42
C ARG A 111 0.43 15.76 19.84
N PRO A 112 -0.43 16.63 20.41
CA PRO A 112 -0.27 17.12 21.78
C PRO A 112 -0.24 15.98 22.81
N SER A 113 -1.18 15.03 22.72
CA SER A 113 -1.22 13.88 23.64
C SER A 113 0.02 13.02 23.52
N PHE A 114 0.50 12.73 22.30
CA PHE A 114 1.74 11.98 22.08
C PHE A 114 2.93 12.66 22.78
N MET A 115 3.07 13.97 22.59
CA MET A 115 4.18 14.73 23.16
C MET A 115 4.16 14.74 24.69
N GLU A 116 3.02 15.09 25.28
CA GLU A 116 2.88 15.26 26.73
C GLU A 116 2.84 13.93 27.49
N GLN A 117 2.21 12.92 26.91
CA GLN A 117 1.93 11.67 27.60
C GLN A 117 2.98 10.59 27.36
N HIS A 118 3.68 10.63 26.23
CA HIS A 118 4.61 9.57 25.84
C HIS A 118 6.03 10.09 25.67
N TYR A 119 6.24 11.06 24.77
CA TYR A 119 7.59 11.46 24.37
C TYR A 119 8.37 12.25 25.44
N ILE A 120 7.78 13.30 26.03
CA ILE A 120 8.45 14.10 27.07
C ILE A 120 8.77 13.25 28.30
N PRO A 121 7.84 12.42 28.83
CA PRO A 121 8.16 11.50 29.92
C PRO A 121 9.26 10.51 29.55
N TYR A 122 9.26 9.97 28.32
CA TYR A 122 10.29 9.06 27.85
C TYR A 122 11.69 9.70 27.88
N CYS A 123 11.83 10.93 27.37
CA CYS A 123 13.08 11.70 27.39
C CYS A 123 13.60 11.95 28.81
N ASN A 124 12.71 12.10 29.79
CA ASN A 124 13.05 12.33 31.19
C ASN A 124 13.32 11.03 31.98
N GLY A 125 13.30 9.86 31.32
CA GLY A 125 13.41 8.56 32.00
C GLY A 125 12.16 8.17 32.81
N GLN A 126 11.04 8.86 32.60
CA GLN A 126 9.74 8.66 33.26
C GLN A 126 8.80 7.86 32.34
N VAL A 127 9.28 6.73 31.81
CA VAL A 127 8.52 5.88 30.88
C VAL A 127 7.25 5.37 31.58
N ARG A 128 6.08 5.68 31.02
CA ARG A 128 4.78 5.34 31.63
C ARG A 128 4.43 3.85 31.52
N SER A 129 4.72 3.23 30.38
CA SER A 129 4.42 1.83 30.09
C SER A 129 5.28 1.30 28.93
N ARG A 130 5.33 -0.03 28.75
CA ARG A 130 5.99 -0.66 27.60
C ARG A 130 5.34 -0.26 26.27
N LEU A 131 4.01 -0.14 26.23
CA LEU A 131 3.28 0.37 25.05
C LEU A 131 3.67 1.82 24.74
N SER A 132 3.81 2.66 25.77
CA SER A 132 4.28 4.05 25.59
C SER A 132 5.70 4.12 25.03
N ALA A 133 6.60 3.23 25.47
CA ALA A 133 7.95 3.15 24.90
C ALA A 133 7.91 2.66 23.44
N PHE A 134 7.08 1.66 23.16
CA PHE A 134 6.83 1.15 21.80
C PHE A 134 6.39 2.28 20.86
N GLU A 135 5.39 3.08 21.26
CA GLU A 135 4.91 4.20 20.45
C GLU A 135 6.02 5.22 20.13
N VAL A 136 6.79 5.63 21.14
CA VAL A 136 7.91 6.57 20.96
C VAL A 136 8.94 6.00 19.99
N HIS A 137 9.38 4.76 20.20
CA HIS A 137 10.34 4.12 19.32
C HIS A 137 9.83 3.99 17.88
N MET A 138 8.57 3.62 17.68
CA MET A 138 8.01 3.51 16.34
C MET A 138 7.88 4.85 15.62
N VAL A 139 7.48 5.92 16.32
CA VAL A 139 7.44 7.27 15.73
C VAL A 139 8.84 7.72 15.31
N LEU A 140 9.85 7.49 16.16
CA LEU A 140 11.25 7.79 15.83
C LEU A 140 11.78 6.93 14.67
N ALA A 141 11.44 5.64 14.63
CA ALA A 141 11.83 4.74 13.54
C ALA A 141 11.26 5.20 12.19
N ILE A 142 9.97 5.53 12.15
CA ILE A 142 9.31 6.02 10.93
C ILE A 142 9.89 7.37 10.51
N GLY A 143 10.06 8.30 11.45
CA GLY A 143 10.67 9.61 11.19
C GLY A 143 12.09 9.49 10.64
N ALA A 144 12.91 8.59 11.20
CA ALA A 144 14.26 8.30 10.71
C ALA A 144 14.24 7.68 9.31
N SER A 145 13.34 6.72 9.05
CA SER A 145 13.21 6.07 7.73
C SER A 145 12.80 7.09 6.65
N GLU A 146 11.87 7.99 6.94
CA GLU A 146 11.47 9.06 6.01
C GLU A 146 12.60 10.07 5.79
N LYS A 147 13.28 10.51 6.86
CA LYS A 147 14.35 11.51 6.77
C LYS A 147 15.54 11.01 5.95
N ALA A 148 15.95 9.76 6.15
CA ALA A 148 17.05 9.13 5.41
C ALA A 148 16.84 9.07 3.89
N ARG A 149 15.59 9.12 3.44
CA ARG A 149 15.24 9.04 2.00
C ARG A 149 15.22 10.41 1.30
N ILE A 150 15.30 11.49 2.08
CA ILE A 150 15.33 12.88 1.60
C ILE A 150 16.74 13.44 1.70
N SER A 151 17.44 13.10 2.79
CA SER A 151 18.78 13.58 3.11
C SER A 151 19.62 12.43 3.63
N SER A 152 20.89 12.40 3.21
CA SER A 152 21.89 11.46 3.74
C SER A 152 22.31 11.76 5.18
N ASP A 153 21.82 12.86 5.76
CA ASP A 153 22.18 13.35 7.10
C ASP A 153 21.19 12.86 8.17
N ALA A 154 20.67 11.64 8.03
CA ALA A 154 19.90 11.03 9.09
C ALA A 154 20.84 10.70 10.26
N PRO A 155 20.61 11.25 11.47
CA PRO A 155 21.57 11.14 12.56
C PRO A 155 21.73 9.69 13.08
N VAL A 156 20.71 8.85 12.89
CA VAL A 156 20.65 7.45 13.34
C VAL A 156 19.85 6.61 12.35
N SER A 157 20.25 5.33 12.19
CA SER A 157 19.49 4.34 11.42
C SER A 157 18.13 4.06 12.08
N HIS A 158 17.08 3.99 11.27
CA HIS A 158 15.73 3.66 11.71
C HIS A 158 15.64 2.26 12.36
N GLU A 159 16.55 1.35 12.00
CA GLU A 159 16.66 -0.01 12.55
C GLU A 159 16.87 0.01 14.07
N VAL A 160 17.65 0.96 14.59
CA VAL A 160 17.94 1.07 16.03
C VAL A 160 16.67 1.29 16.83
N PHE A 161 15.80 2.19 16.35
CA PHE A 161 14.53 2.46 17.01
C PHE A 161 13.54 1.31 16.81
N PHE A 162 13.50 0.70 15.63
CA PHE A 162 12.65 -0.46 15.36
C PHE A 162 12.99 -1.66 16.25
N GLU A 163 14.28 -1.99 16.39
CA GLU A 163 14.75 -3.04 17.28
C GLU A 163 14.40 -2.77 18.74
N ALA A 164 14.47 -1.50 19.17
CA ALA A 164 14.05 -1.11 20.50
C ALA A 164 12.52 -1.29 20.70
N ALA A 165 11.70 -0.90 19.72
CA ALA A 165 10.25 -1.10 19.76
C ALA A 165 9.88 -2.59 19.84
N VAL A 166 10.48 -3.43 19.00
CA VAL A 166 10.13 -4.85 18.90
C VAL A 166 10.35 -5.62 20.21
N ARG A 167 11.24 -5.14 21.10
CA ARG A 167 11.42 -5.71 22.46
C ARG A 167 10.17 -5.59 23.34
N ASP A 168 9.26 -4.67 23.01
CA ASP A 168 8.01 -4.45 23.74
C ASP A 168 6.78 -5.01 23.00
N LEU A 169 6.98 -5.70 21.87
CA LEU A 169 5.87 -6.20 21.04
C LEU A 169 5.03 -7.28 21.76
N ASP A 170 5.62 -8.10 22.62
CA ASP A 170 4.89 -9.06 23.45
C ASP A 170 3.88 -8.36 24.37
N ALA A 171 4.26 -7.22 24.97
CA ALA A 171 3.37 -6.43 25.79
C ALA A 171 2.23 -5.80 24.97
N VAL A 172 2.54 -5.33 23.76
CA VAL A 172 1.51 -4.82 22.83
C VAL A 172 0.50 -5.92 22.50
N LEU A 173 0.97 -7.13 22.16
CA LEU A 173 0.09 -8.25 21.80
C LEU A 173 -0.71 -8.83 22.98
N SER A 174 -0.25 -8.59 24.21
CA SER A 174 -0.96 -8.98 25.43
C SER A 174 -2.09 -8.01 25.78
N ALA A 175 -2.09 -6.80 25.22
CA ALA A 175 -3.14 -5.81 25.39
C ALA A 175 -4.23 -5.96 24.33
N ASP A 176 -5.46 -5.56 24.67
CA ASP A 176 -6.65 -5.66 23.83
C ASP A 176 -7.43 -4.33 23.73
N ASP A 177 -6.75 -3.23 24.00
CA ASP A 177 -7.33 -1.88 24.07
C ASP A 177 -6.92 -0.98 22.88
N LEU A 178 -7.28 0.30 22.99
CA LEU A 178 -6.99 1.30 21.96
C LEU A 178 -5.47 1.53 21.78
N ASP A 179 -4.68 1.38 22.85
CA ASP A 179 -3.24 1.59 22.82
C ASP A 179 -2.55 0.44 22.05
N CYS A 180 -3.02 -0.80 22.25
CA CYS A 180 -2.60 -1.94 21.42
C CYS A 180 -2.84 -1.67 19.93
N ILE A 181 -4.06 -1.27 19.57
CA ILE A 181 -4.45 -0.99 18.19
C ILE A 181 -3.62 0.16 17.61
N ARG A 182 -3.31 1.19 18.39
CA ARG A 182 -2.45 2.31 18.00
C ARG A 182 -1.01 1.85 17.75
N CYS A 183 -0.45 1.04 18.65
CA CYS A 183 0.88 0.44 18.49
C CYS A 183 0.97 -0.41 17.22
N LEU A 184 0.00 -1.29 16.99
CA LEU A 184 -0.06 -2.12 15.78
C LEU A 184 -0.22 -1.28 14.51
N SER A 185 -0.98 -0.18 14.57
CA SER A 185 -1.10 0.76 13.45
C SER A 185 0.24 1.41 13.13
N LEU A 186 1.02 1.82 14.14
CA LEU A 186 2.38 2.33 13.93
C LEU A 186 3.30 1.25 13.32
N LEU A 187 3.18 -0.01 13.76
CA LEU A 187 3.91 -1.13 13.17
C LEU A 187 3.57 -1.34 11.68
N CYS A 188 2.29 -1.20 11.32
CA CYS A 188 1.85 -1.20 9.91
C CYS A 188 2.44 -0.04 9.12
N LEU A 189 2.49 1.16 9.68
CA LEU A 189 3.09 2.33 9.03
C LEU A 189 4.56 2.08 8.71
N PHE A 190 5.34 1.55 9.66
CA PHE A 190 6.73 1.19 9.44
C PHE A 190 6.86 0.07 8.40
N GLY A 191 6.04 -0.98 8.48
CA GLY A 191 6.02 -2.08 7.51
C GLY A 191 5.73 -1.65 6.08
N SER A 192 5.03 -0.53 5.88
CA SER A 192 4.81 0.01 4.52
C SER A 192 6.05 0.64 3.89
N ASN A 193 7.00 1.11 4.72
CA ASN A 193 8.31 1.62 4.30
C ASN A 193 9.33 0.48 4.17
N GLU A 194 9.25 -0.47 5.10
CA GLU A 194 10.13 -1.64 5.22
C GLU A 194 9.33 -2.96 5.14
N PRO A 195 8.80 -3.32 3.95
CA PRO A 195 7.97 -4.53 3.77
C PRO A 195 8.72 -5.84 4.03
N GLN A 196 10.05 -5.80 4.13
CA GLN A 196 10.89 -6.93 4.50
C GLN A 196 10.97 -7.16 6.03
N SER A 197 10.60 -6.16 6.84
CA SER A 197 10.70 -6.20 8.30
C SER A 197 9.39 -6.57 8.99
N VAL A 198 8.26 -6.26 8.36
CA VAL A 198 6.92 -6.50 8.91
C VAL A 198 6.01 -7.12 7.86
N ASN A 199 5.25 -8.14 8.25
CA ASN A 199 4.22 -8.74 7.42
C ASN A 199 2.99 -7.84 7.51
N LEU A 200 2.89 -6.92 6.56
CA LEU A 200 1.95 -5.83 6.66
C LEU A 200 0.50 -6.31 6.58
N TRP A 201 0.20 -7.28 5.70
CA TRP A 201 -1.16 -7.83 5.56
C TRP A 201 -1.62 -8.53 6.82
N TYR A 202 -0.75 -9.34 7.43
CA TYR A 202 -1.09 -10.03 8.66
C TYR A 202 -1.29 -9.04 9.82
N THR A 203 -0.38 -8.07 9.94
CA THR A 203 -0.40 -7.09 11.03
C THR A 203 -1.62 -6.17 10.95
N VAL A 204 -1.94 -5.66 9.75
CA VAL A 204 -3.13 -4.81 9.56
C VAL A 204 -4.42 -5.60 9.77
N GLY A 205 -4.47 -6.85 9.30
CA GLY A 205 -5.62 -7.73 9.52
C GLY A 205 -5.87 -8.01 11.00
N MET A 206 -4.81 -8.21 11.78
CA MET A 206 -4.94 -8.40 13.23
C MET A 206 -5.37 -7.12 13.94
N ALA A 207 -4.75 -5.98 13.61
CA ALA A 207 -5.14 -4.69 14.19
C ALA A 207 -6.61 -4.34 13.88
N LEU A 208 -7.06 -4.57 12.65
CA LEU A 208 -8.45 -4.36 12.25
C LEU A 208 -9.40 -5.32 12.99
N ARG A 209 -9.04 -6.60 13.16
CA ARG A 209 -9.83 -7.57 13.92
C ARG A 209 -9.98 -7.16 15.39
N LEU A 210 -8.92 -6.66 16.02
CA LEU A 210 -8.97 -6.13 17.38
C LEU A 210 -9.87 -4.89 17.47
N ALA A 211 -9.73 -3.95 16.53
CA ALA A 211 -10.59 -2.77 16.45
C ALA A 211 -12.07 -3.12 16.29
N VAL A 212 -12.39 -4.12 15.47
CA VAL A 212 -13.75 -4.65 15.33
C VAL A 212 -14.21 -5.32 16.63
N GLY A 213 -13.34 -6.08 17.30
CA GLY A 213 -13.63 -6.77 18.55
C GLY A 213 -14.00 -5.84 19.71
N ILE A 214 -13.53 -4.59 19.70
CA ILE A 214 -13.93 -3.54 20.66
C ILE A 214 -14.91 -2.52 20.06
N ASP A 215 -15.66 -2.94 19.03
CA ASP A 215 -16.73 -2.21 18.37
C ASP A 215 -16.36 -0.85 17.75
N MET A 216 -15.09 -0.59 17.42
CA MET A 216 -14.67 0.70 16.80
C MET A 216 -15.32 0.97 15.43
N HIS A 217 -15.87 -0.05 14.77
CA HIS A 217 -16.59 0.07 13.50
C HIS A 217 -18.01 0.62 13.67
N ARG A 218 -18.50 0.70 14.91
CA ARG A 218 -19.87 1.07 15.26
C ARG A 218 -19.98 2.49 15.79
N GLU A 219 -21.03 3.21 15.39
CA GLU A 219 -21.33 4.56 15.88
C GLU A 219 -21.53 4.57 17.41
N GLU A 220 -22.17 3.53 17.96
CA GLU A 220 -22.48 3.40 19.39
C GLU A 220 -21.22 3.39 20.27
N SER A 221 -20.07 2.99 19.70
CA SER A 221 -18.78 2.98 20.39
C SER A 221 -18.28 4.38 20.78
N MET A 222 -18.96 5.43 20.30
CA MET A 222 -18.66 6.84 20.56
C MET A 222 -19.49 7.43 21.71
N THR A 223 -20.49 6.70 22.21
CA THR A 223 -21.40 7.17 23.26
C THR A 223 -20.63 7.52 24.52
N ASN A 224 -20.97 8.65 25.15
CA ASN A 224 -20.36 9.17 26.38
C ASN A 224 -18.83 9.42 26.29
N LYS A 225 -18.29 9.63 25.09
CA LYS A 225 -16.89 10.01 24.88
C LYS A 225 -16.71 11.52 24.80
N THR A 226 -15.55 11.99 25.22
CA THR A 226 -15.12 13.36 24.93
C THR A 226 -14.93 13.54 23.42
N LEU A 227 -14.92 14.78 22.94
CA LEU A 227 -14.65 15.07 21.52
C LEU A 227 -13.32 14.45 21.07
N LEU A 228 -12.26 14.61 21.87
CA LEU A 228 -10.94 14.05 21.58
C LEU A 228 -10.98 12.53 21.43
N ASP A 229 -11.57 11.82 22.41
CA ASP A 229 -11.63 10.35 22.38
C ASP A 229 -12.48 9.84 21.21
N ALA A 230 -13.57 10.55 20.91
CA ALA A 230 -14.45 10.29 19.77
C ALA A 230 -13.69 10.45 18.44
N GLU A 231 -13.06 11.60 18.21
CA GLU A 231 -12.31 11.85 16.98
C GLU A 231 -11.12 10.90 16.83
N MET A 232 -10.38 10.61 17.89
CA MET A 232 -9.26 9.67 17.83
C MET A 232 -9.69 8.24 17.53
N ARG A 233 -10.85 7.80 18.04
CA ARG A 233 -11.44 6.50 17.66
C ARG A 233 -11.77 6.45 16.18
N LYS A 234 -12.41 7.49 15.63
CA LYS A 234 -12.71 7.60 14.19
C LYS A 234 -11.44 7.58 13.36
N ARG A 235 -10.47 8.43 13.69
CA ARG A 235 -9.20 8.54 12.96
C ARG A 235 -8.44 7.22 12.95
N LEU A 236 -8.36 6.52 14.07
CA LEU A 236 -7.67 5.23 14.17
C LEU A 236 -8.39 4.13 13.37
N PHE A 237 -9.72 4.01 13.50
CA PHE A 237 -10.51 3.04 12.74
C PHE A 237 -10.37 3.24 11.23
N TRP A 238 -10.59 4.46 10.74
CA TRP A 238 -10.50 4.77 9.33
C TRP A 238 -9.05 4.68 8.79
N SER A 239 -8.04 4.83 9.64
CA SER A 239 -6.64 4.60 9.27
C SER A 239 -6.39 3.11 9.02
N LEU A 240 -6.88 2.24 9.90
CA LEU A 240 -6.80 0.79 9.69
C LEU A 240 -7.59 0.34 8.47
N TYR A 241 -8.80 0.88 8.27
CA TYR A 241 -9.60 0.65 7.07
C TYR A 241 -8.81 0.98 5.80
N THR A 242 -8.21 2.17 5.73
CA THR A 242 -7.46 2.61 4.55
C THR A 242 -6.19 1.79 4.31
N MET A 243 -5.49 1.39 5.37
CA MET A 243 -4.34 0.47 5.28
C MET A 243 -4.76 -0.91 4.77
N ASP A 244 -5.82 -1.52 5.33
CA ASP A 244 -6.33 -2.83 4.92
C ASP A 244 -6.67 -2.82 3.43
N ARG A 245 -7.47 -1.83 2.97
CA ARG A 245 -7.81 -1.71 1.55
C ARG A 245 -6.59 -1.56 0.68
N SER A 246 -5.64 -0.71 1.07
CA SER A 246 -4.43 -0.48 0.27
C SER A 246 -3.61 -1.76 0.12
N VAL A 247 -3.42 -2.51 1.20
CA VAL A 247 -2.58 -3.70 1.24
C VAL A 247 -3.28 -4.88 0.59
N SER A 248 -4.54 -5.13 0.93
CA SER A 248 -5.32 -6.24 0.39
C SER A 248 -5.51 -6.10 -1.13
N ILE A 249 -5.78 -4.90 -1.64
CA ILE A 249 -5.89 -4.67 -3.09
C ILE A 249 -4.54 -4.88 -3.79
N SER A 250 -3.43 -4.32 -3.28
CA SER A 250 -2.10 -4.51 -3.88
C SER A 250 -1.66 -5.98 -3.88
N LEU A 251 -2.05 -6.76 -2.87
CA LEU A 251 -1.71 -8.18 -2.77
C LEU A 251 -2.73 -9.11 -3.44
N GLY A 252 -3.84 -8.59 -3.98
CA GLY A 252 -4.93 -9.38 -4.55
C GLY A 252 -5.65 -10.25 -3.53
N ARG A 253 -5.76 -9.78 -2.28
CA ARG A 253 -6.39 -10.50 -1.17
C ARG A 253 -7.78 -9.92 -0.83
N PRO A 254 -8.67 -10.72 -0.21
CA PRO A 254 -9.94 -10.23 0.28
C PRO A 254 -9.79 -9.08 1.27
N LEU A 255 -10.78 -8.19 1.24
CA LEU A 255 -10.87 -7.02 2.11
C LEU A 255 -11.28 -7.43 3.55
N GLY A 256 -10.77 -6.76 4.58
CA GLY A 256 -10.85 -7.24 5.98
C GLY A 256 -12.18 -7.03 6.72
N ILE A 257 -13.05 -6.18 6.20
CA ILE A 257 -14.40 -5.85 6.72
C ILE A 257 -15.27 -5.43 5.53
N GLN A 258 -16.59 -5.59 5.55
CA GLN A 258 -17.45 -5.06 4.48
C GLN A 258 -17.89 -3.63 4.80
N ASP A 259 -18.03 -2.78 3.78
CA ASP A 259 -18.46 -1.39 3.99
C ASP A 259 -19.87 -1.30 4.60
N ALA A 260 -20.72 -2.31 4.35
CA ALA A 260 -22.07 -2.41 4.92
C ALA A 260 -22.09 -2.64 6.44
N ASP A 261 -21.00 -3.15 7.01
CA ASP A 261 -20.89 -3.40 8.45
C ASP A 261 -20.38 -2.18 9.23
N ILE A 262 -20.05 -1.08 8.56
CA ILE A 262 -19.43 0.11 9.17
C ILE A 262 -20.50 1.17 9.39
N THR A 263 -20.74 1.54 10.64
CA THR A 263 -21.66 2.64 11.00
C THR A 263 -20.95 3.85 11.61
N ILE A 264 -19.70 3.70 12.08
CA ILE A 264 -18.94 4.83 12.62
C ILE A 264 -18.74 5.93 11.56
N PRO A 265 -19.06 7.21 11.86
CA PRO A 265 -18.95 8.27 10.87
C PRO A 265 -17.49 8.61 10.54
N LEU A 266 -17.29 9.33 9.43
CA LEU A 266 -15.99 9.91 9.09
C LEU A 266 -15.54 10.92 10.17
N PRO A 267 -14.22 11.11 10.38
CA PRO A 267 -13.73 12.14 11.29
C PRO A 267 -14.15 13.52 10.81
N LEU A 268 -14.32 14.45 11.76
CA LEU A 268 -14.61 15.84 11.42
C LEU A 268 -13.37 16.51 10.81
N VAL A 269 -13.59 17.53 9.99
CA VAL A 269 -12.51 18.34 9.40
C VAL A 269 -12.00 19.33 10.45
N LEU A 270 -11.29 18.81 11.44
CA LEU A 270 -10.73 19.54 12.57
C LEU A 270 -9.23 19.26 12.69
N THR A 271 -8.46 20.26 13.14
CA THR A 271 -7.06 20.10 13.54
C THR A 271 -6.93 19.46 14.92
N ASP A 272 -5.71 19.08 15.31
CA ASP A 272 -5.43 18.57 16.65
C ASP A 272 -5.76 19.62 17.75
N GLU A 273 -5.45 20.88 17.50
CA GLU A 273 -5.74 21.97 18.44
C GLU A 273 -7.24 22.17 18.66
N GLN A 274 -8.06 21.99 17.62
CA GLN A 274 -9.52 22.13 17.69
C GLN A 274 -10.18 21.00 18.49
N ILE A 275 -9.67 19.77 18.40
CA ILE A 275 -10.24 18.62 19.13
C ILE A 275 -9.77 18.55 20.59
N ALA A 276 -8.68 19.22 20.92
CA ALA A 276 -8.20 19.37 22.30
C ALA A 276 -8.99 20.42 23.11
N GLY A 277 -9.69 21.33 22.43
CA GLY A 277 -10.50 22.38 23.05
C GLY A 277 -11.92 21.94 23.46
N PRO A 278 -12.72 22.87 24.03
CA PRO A 278 -14.13 22.62 24.33
C PRO A 278 -14.93 22.24 23.08
N ALA A 279 -15.82 21.26 23.20
CA ALA A 279 -16.56 20.71 22.07
C ALA A 279 -17.43 21.76 21.36
N GLU A 280 -17.92 22.77 22.08
CA GLU A 280 -18.73 23.86 21.53
C GLU A 280 -17.96 24.77 20.56
N GLN A 281 -16.62 24.74 20.62
CA GLN A 281 -15.73 25.57 19.79
C GLN A 281 -15.17 24.80 18.58
N ALA A 282 -15.43 23.49 18.51
CA ALA A 282 -14.92 22.62 17.47
C ALA A 282 -15.74 22.73 16.18
N ILE A 283 -15.56 23.85 15.47
CA ILE A 283 -16.22 24.13 14.19
C ILE A 283 -15.38 23.57 13.05
N PRO A 284 -15.90 22.65 12.21
CA PRO A 284 -15.16 22.11 11.08
C PRO A 284 -14.69 23.19 10.10
N ASN A 285 -13.47 23.05 9.62
CA ASN A 285 -12.90 24.00 8.65
C ASN A 285 -13.66 23.96 7.33
N ILE A 286 -13.97 25.14 6.79
CA ILE A 286 -14.60 25.28 5.48
C ILE A 286 -13.56 25.12 4.37
N LEU A 287 -12.37 25.71 4.57
CA LEU A 287 -11.24 25.59 3.65
C LEU A 287 -10.23 24.57 4.20
N PRO A 288 -9.61 23.75 3.35
CA PRO A 288 -8.64 22.76 3.80
C PRO A 288 -7.43 23.38 4.51
N ASP A 289 -7.14 22.90 5.71
CA ASP A 289 -5.92 23.19 6.46
C ASP A 289 -4.95 22.00 6.38
N VAL A 290 -3.65 22.26 6.26
CA VAL A 290 -2.64 21.21 6.15
C VAL A 290 -2.53 20.33 7.41
N ARG A 291 -3.15 20.74 8.51
CA ARG A 291 -3.20 20.02 9.79
C ARG A 291 -4.60 19.49 10.13
N ASP A 292 -5.56 19.56 9.20
CA ASP A 292 -6.89 18.99 9.40
C ASP A 292 -7.10 17.65 8.68
N MET A 293 -8.31 17.11 8.80
CA MET A 293 -8.69 15.80 8.24
C MET A 293 -9.16 15.84 6.78
N SER A 294 -9.06 16.95 6.06
CA SER A 294 -9.56 17.08 4.68
C SER A 294 -8.90 16.06 3.73
N ALA A 295 -7.57 15.99 3.73
CA ALA A 295 -6.83 15.02 2.92
C ALA A 295 -7.17 13.58 3.35
N PHE A 296 -7.20 13.31 4.65
CA PHE A 296 -7.49 11.99 5.18
C PHE A 296 -8.90 11.49 4.78
N ARG A 297 -9.94 12.32 4.93
CA ARG A 297 -11.30 11.97 4.49
C ARG A 297 -11.35 11.68 2.99
N HIS A 298 -10.62 12.47 2.20
CA HIS A 298 -10.55 12.27 0.76
C HIS A 298 -9.83 10.95 0.39
N ILE A 299 -8.81 10.56 1.15
CA ILE A 299 -8.13 9.25 1.01
C ILE A 299 -9.08 8.10 1.38
N VAL A 300 -9.89 8.25 2.43
CA VAL A 300 -10.90 7.26 2.81
C VAL A 300 -11.92 7.04 1.69
N GLU A 301 -12.44 8.12 1.12
CA GLU A 301 -13.40 8.07 -0.01
C GLU A 301 -12.80 7.33 -1.22
N LEU A 302 -11.56 7.64 -1.59
CA LEU A 302 -10.84 6.92 -2.65
C LEU A 302 -10.74 5.43 -2.35
N ARG A 303 -10.46 5.05 -1.10
CA ARG A 303 -10.34 3.64 -0.70
C ARG A 303 -11.68 2.90 -0.77
N GLN A 304 -12.80 3.57 -0.51
CA GLN A 304 -14.14 3.02 -0.76
C GLN A 304 -14.40 2.81 -2.27
N ILE A 305 -14.01 3.76 -3.12
CA ILE A 305 -14.11 3.59 -4.58
C ILE A 305 -13.26 2.41 -5.04
N ASN A 306 -12.00 2.34 -4.61
CA ASN A 306 -11.07 1.25 -4.95
C ASN A 306 -11.58 -0.12 -4.46
N ALA A 307 -12.19 -0.20 -3.28
CA ALA A 307 -12.80 -1.42 -2.77
C ALA A 307 -13.95 -1.92 -3.67
N GLY A 308 -14.79 -1.00 -4.17
CA GLY A 308 -15.83 -1.31 -5.14
C GLY A 308 -15.27 -1.84 -6.46
N ILE A 309 -14.28 -1.16 -7.03
CA ILE A 309 -13.58 -1.57 -8.26
C ILE A 309 -12.96 -2.96 -8.08
N TYR A 310 -12.26 -3.19 -6.96
CA TYR A 310 -11.62 -4.47 -6.65
C TYR A 310 -12.65 -5.60 -6.55
N SER A 311 -13.74 -5.37 -5.82
CA SER A 311 -14.79 -6.38 -5.63
C SER A 311 -15.49 -6.76 -6.94
N ALA A 312 -15.68 -5.79 -7.84
CA ALA A 312 -16.36 -6.01 -9.11
C ALA A 312 -15.46 -6.68 -10.18
N LEU A 313 -14.16 -6.38 -10.22
CA LEU A 313 -13.29 -6.76 -11.34
C LEU A 313 -12.15 -7.72 -11.00
N HIS A 314 -11.65 -7.67 -9.76
CA HIS A 314 -10.39 -8.32 -9.38
C HIS A 314 -10.55 -9.39 -8.29
N SER A 315 -11.70 -9.45 -7.62
CA SER A 315 -12.00 -10.49 -6.63
C SER A 315 -12.17 -11.87 -7.30
N ALA A 316 -11.56 -12.91 -6.73
CA ALA A 316 -11.62 -14.28 -7.25
C ALA A 316 -13.05 -14.84 -7.37
N GLY A 317 -13.99 -14.37 -6.54
CA GLY A 317 -15.39 -14.80 -6.55
C GLY A 317 -16.33 -13.97 -7.45
N GLY A 318 -15.81 -12.96 -8.17
CA GLY A 318 -16.63 -12.04 -8.98
C GLY A 318 -17.17 -12.61 -10.29
N THR A 319 -16.91 -13.89 -10.59
CA THR A 319 -17.16 -14.54 -11.90
C THR A 319 -18.64 -14.79 -12.25
N ASN A 320 -19.60 -14.34 -11.43
CA ASN A 320 -21.05 -14.53 -11.68
C ASN A 320 -21.80 -13.25 -12.04
N LEU A 321 -21.13 -12.10 -12.21
CA LEU A 321 -21.75 -10.96 -12.86
C LEU A 321 -21.90 -11.28 -14.34
N GLU A 322 -23.12 -11.59 -14.78
CA GLU A 322 -23.47 -11.60 -16.18
C GLU A 322 -22.79 -10.40 -16.86
N SER A 323 -22.05 -10.67 -17.94
CA SER A 323 -21.27 -9.70 -18.72
C SER A 323 -22.04 -8.43 -19.13
N ARG A 324 -23.38 -8.42 -18.99
CA ARG A 324 -24.28 -7.31 -19.30
C ARG A 324 -24.19 -6.08 -18.38
N ASN A 325 -23.54 -6.14 -17.21
CA ASN A 325 -23.52 -4.99 -16.28
C ASN A 325 -22.12 -4.39 -16.01
N LEU A 326 -21.05 -4.96 -16.58
CA LEU A 326 -19.67 -4.50 -16.30
C LEU A 326 -19.42 -3.07 -16.80
N ASP A 327 -19.94 -2.70 -17.96
CA ASP A 327 -19.74 -1.36 -18.51
C ASP A 327 -20.49 -0.28 -17.72
N ALA A 328 -21.68 -0.59 -17.19
CA ALA A 328 -22.39 0.31 -16.30
C ALA A 328 -21.67 0.47 -14.95
N ILE A 329 -21.13 -0.63 -14.39
CA ILE A 329 -20.29 -0.59 -13.18
C ILE A 329 -19.03 0.26 -13.43
N ARG A 330 -18.36 0.07 -14.57
CA ARG A 330 -17.22 0.90 -14.97
C ARG A 330 -17.60 2.36 -15.05
N GLN A 331 -18.67 2.69 -15.76
CA GLN A 331 -19.12 4.07 -15.91
C GLN A 331 -19.46 4.69 -14.55
N GLN A 332 -20.14 3.95 -13.66
CA GLN A 332 -20.46 4.41 -12.32
C GLN A 332 -19.19 4.75 -11.52
N HIS A 333 -18.21 3.85 -11.49
CA HIS A 333 -16.95 4.10 -10.78
C HIS A 333 -16.12 5.21 -11.44
N TYR A 334 -16.10 5.29 -12.78
CA TYR A 334 -15.42 6.35 -13.50
C TYR A 334 -16.01 7.73 -13.19
N THR A 335 -17.34 7.86 -13.16
CA THR A 335 -18.02 9.11 -12.75
C THR A 335 -17.68 9.47 -11.30
N ARG A 336 -17.68 8.51 -10.38
CA ARG A 336 -17.28 8.74 -8.98
C ARG A 336 -15.82 9.19 -8.86
N LEU A 337 -14.90 8.60 -9.63
CA LEU A 337 -13.49 9.01 -9.67
C LEU A 337 -13.31 10.43 -10.20
N ASN A 338 -14.04 10.81 -11.24
CA ASN A 338 -14.03 12.17 -11.77
C ASN A 338 -14.54 13.18 -10.73
N ALA A 339 -15.67 12.88 -10.07
CA ALA A 339 -16.21 13.72 -9.01
C ALA A 339 -15.24 13.87 -7.84
N TRP A 340 -14.60 12.77 -7.44
CA TRP A 340 -13.56 12.74 -6.41
C TRP A 340 -12.38 13.64 -6.78
N LEU A 341 -11.82 13.51 -8.00
CA LEU A 341 -10.69 14.34 -8.41
C LEU A 341 -11.05 15.83 -8.46
N LEU A 342 -12.27 16.18 -8.87
CA LEU A 342 -12.76 17.56 -8.92
C LEU A 342 -12.94 18.17 -7.52
N SER A 343 -13.30 17.36 -6.53
CA SER A 343 -13.50 17.80 -5.14
C SER A 343 -12.23 17.73 -4.29
N ALA A 344 -11.09 17.35 -4.87
CA ALA A 344 -9.84 17.20 -4.14
C ALA A 344 -9.43 18.48 -3.39
N PRO A 345 -9.04 18.37 -2.10
CA PRO A 345 -8.65 19.53 -1.30
C PRO A 345 -7.39 20.18 -1.86
N ARG A 346 -7.39 21.51 -1.89
CA ARG A 346 -6.27 22.31 -2.41
C ARG A 346 -5.57 23.01 -1.27
N TYR A 347 -4.25 22.83 -1.21
CA TYR A 347 -3.40 23.40 -0.19
C TYR A 347 -2.42 24.38 -0.82
N LEU A 348 -2.25 25.56 -0.22
CA LEU A 348 -1.28 26.55 -0.67
C LEU A 348 0.17 26.08 -0.46
N ALA A 349 0.43 25.41 0.66
CA ALA A 349 1.76 24.93 1.05
C ALA A 349 1.68 23.51 1.63
N PRO A 350 1.54 22.47 0.79
CA PRO A 350 1.38 21.09 1.27
C PRO A 350 2.62 20.59 2.01
N LEU A 351 2.42 19.97 3.18
CA LEU A 351 3.49 19.40 4.00
C LEU A 351 3.89 18.02 3.45
N SER A 352 2.89 17.19 3.15
CA SER A 352 3.06 15.81 2.67
C SER A 352 2.79 15.65 1.17
N MET A 353 3.24 14.53 0.60
CA MET A 353 2.83 14.02 -0.71
C MET A 353 1.30 13.94 -0.81
N TYR A 354 0.62 13.49 0.24
CA TYR A 354 -0.82 13.21 0.24
C TYR A 354 -1.71 14.47 0.19
N GLN A 355 -1.10 15.65 0.17
CA GLN A 355 -1.75 16.95 0.09
C GLN A 355 -1.44 17.65 -1.24
N THR A 356 -0.70 17.02 -2.14
CA THR A 356 -0.32 17.63 -3.41
C THR A 356 -1.31 17.28 -4.52
N PRO A 357 -1.52 18.20 -5.51
CA PRO A 357 -2.29 17.89 -6.70
C PRO A 357 -1.77 16.66 -7.44
N GLU A 358 -0.45 16.46 -7.49
CA GLU A 358 0.16 15.32 -8.18
C GLU A 358 -0.23 13.99 -7.53
N TRP A 359 -0.36 13.93 -6.20
CA TRP A 359 -0.78 12.70 -5.54
C TRP A 359 -2.24 12.36 -5.84
N PHE A 360 -3.15 13.35 -5.85
CA PHE A 360 -4.54 13.12 -6.23
C PHE A 360 -4.64 12.63 -7.69
N GLN A 361 -3.83 13.16 -8.60
CA GLN A 361 -3.74 12.69 -9.98
C GLN A 361 -3.19 11.26 -10.06
N ILE A 362 -2.11 10.93 -9.33
CA ILE A 362 -1.56 9.57 -9.27
C ILE A 362 -2.63 8.58 -8.80
N ALA A 363 -3.32 8.92 -7.71
CA ALA A 363 -4.39 8.11 -7.14
C ALA A 363 -5.55 7.90 -8.13
N TYR A 364 -5.98 8.95 -8.81
CA TYR A 364 -7.01 8.90 -9.85
C TYR A 364 -6.59 7.97 -10.99
N HIS A 365 -5.42 8.21 -11.60
CA HIS A 365 -4.95 7.42 -12.73
C HIS A 365 -4.70 5.95 -12.36
N GLN A 366 -4.22 5.68 -11.14
CA GLN A 366 -4.08 4.31 -10.65
C GLN A 366 -5.44 3.59 -10.58
N ALA A 367 -6.49 4.28 -10.13
CA ALA A 367 -7.83 3.74 -10.07
C ALA A 367 -8.43 3.53 -11.48
N VAL A 368 -8.21 4.46 -12.41
CA VAL A 368 -8.62 4.32 -13.83
C VAL A 368 -7.92 3.13 -14.48
N ILE A 369 -6.61 2.95 -14.27
CA ILE A 369 -5.87 1.78 -14.74
C ILE A 369 -6.51 0.51 -14.19
N ASN A 370 -6.79 0.44 -12.88
CA ASN A 370 -7.41 -0.74 -12.27
C ASN A 370 -8.85 -0.99 -12.78
N LEU A 371 -9.55 0.03 -13.26
CA LEU A 371 -10.92 -0.07 -13.78
C LEU A 371 -10.98 -0.63 -15.21
N HIS A 372 -9.98 -0.33 -16.03
CA HIS A 372 -10.00 -0.58 -17.48
C HIS A 372 -8.96 -1.60 -17.98
N ARG A 373 -7.91 -1.87 -17.19
CA ARG A 373 -6.91 -2.89 -17.55
C ARG A 373 -7.55 -4.29 -17.62
N PRO A 374 -6.94 -5.23 -18.35
CA PRO A 374 -7.34 -6.62 -18.31
C PRO A 374 -7.47 -7.15 -16.87
N SER A 375 -8.54 -7.88 -16.60
CA SER A 375 -8.89 -8.36 -15.26
C SER A 375 -9.57 -9.72 -15.34
N HIS A 376 -9.81 -10.38 -14.21
CA HIS A 376 -10.50 -11.66 -14.19
C HIS A 376 -11.93 -11.57 -14.75
N ALA A 377 -12.65 -10.50 -14.44
CA ALA A 377 -14.00 -10.26 -14.94
C ALA A 377 -14.03 -9.83 -16.42
N SER A 378 -12.94 -9.26 -16.92
CA SER A 378 -12.82 -8.77 -18.29
C SER A 378 -11.39 -8.99 -18.80
N PRO A 379 -11.05 -10.21 -19.26
CA PRO A 379 -9.70 -10.52 -19.73
C PRO A 379 -9.33 -9.76 -21.01
N VAL A 380 -10.34 -9.38 -21.81
CA VAL A 380 -10.16 -8.58 -23.02
C VAL A 380 -10.65 -7.16 -22.74
N SER A 381 -9.81 -6.17 -23.05
CA SER A 381 -10.15 -4.74 -22.93
C SER A 381 -10.59 -4.19 -24.30
N SER A 382 -11.58 -3.29 -24.29
CA SER A 382 -11.99 -2.55 -25.50
C SER A 382 -10.89 -1.57 -25.95
N ALA A 383 -10.97 -1.10 -27.20
CA ALA A 383 -10.03 -0.11 -27.72
C ALA A 383 -10.01 1.18 -26.88
N ASP A 384 -11.18 1.65 -26.45
CA ASP A 384 -11.32 2.84 -25.59
C ASP A 384 -10.69 2.61 -24.21
N ALA A 385 -10.90 1.41 -23.62
CA ALA A 385 -10.29 1.05 -22.35
C ALA A 385 -8.76 1.02 -22.44
N ILE A 386 -8.20 0.46 -23.52
CA ILE A 386 -6.75 0.44 -23.77
C ILE A 386 -6.20 1.87 -23.90
N ARG A 387 -6.91 2.76 -24.61
CA ARG A 387 -6.53 4.17 -24.74
C ARG A 387 -6.51 4.87 -23.38
N LEU A 388 -7.58 4.74 -22.58
CA LEU A 388 -7.67 5.31 -21.23
C LEU A 388 -6.55 4.80 -20.31
N CYS A 389 -6.20 3.52 -20.42
CA CYS A 389 -5.06 2.93 -19.72
C CYS A 389 -3.73 3.54 -20.14
N ALA A 390 -3.50 3.72 -21.45
CA ALA A 390 -2.28 4.36 -21.96
C ALA A 390 -2.13 5.80 -21.44
N ASP A 391 -3.16 6.62 -21.61
CA ASP A 391 -3.19 8.02 -21.18
C ASP A 391 -2.96 8.12 -19.66
N SER A 392 -3.70 7.32 -18.89
CA SER A 392 -3.58 7.31 -17.42
C SER A 392 -2.21 6.86 -16.94
N SER A 393 -1.62 5.85 -17.58
CA SER A 393 -0.26 5.40 -17.25
C SER A 393 0.78 6.49 -17.48
N ILE A 394 0.75 7.15 -18.64
CA ILE A 394 1.70 8.23 -18.99
C ILE A 394 1.54 9.42 -18.02
N SER A 395 0.31 9.81 -17.73
CA SER A 395 0.03 10.88 -16.76
C SER A 395 0.49 10.53 -15.34
N LEU A 396 0.26 9.30 -14.88
CA LEU A 396 0.74 8.82 -13.58
C LEU A 396 2.26 8.87 -13.48
N ILE A 397 2.98 8.40 -14.50
CA ILE A 397 4.46 8.44 -14.56
C ILE A 397 4.96 9.89 -14.47
N SER A 398 4.32 10.80 -15.21
CA SER A 398 4.65 12.22 -15.22
C SER A 398 4.40 12.89 -13.87
N CYS A 399 3.32 12.53 -13.17
CA CYS A 399 3.03 13.02 -11.81
C CYS A 399 4.09 12.55 -10.80
N TYR A 400 4.54 11.28 -10.87
CA TYR A 400 5.67 10.83 -10.06
C TYR A 400 6.96 11.57 -10.38
N ASN A 401 7.22 11.85 -11.67
CA ASN A 401 8.39 12.64 -12.06
C ASN A 401 8.36 14.07 -11.47
N ALA A 402 7.19 14.71 -11.47
CA ALA A 402 6.99 16.02 -10.85
C ALA A 402 7.21 15.99 -9.33
N LEU A 403 6.70 14.96 -8.63
CA LEU A 403 6.94 14.78 -7.20
C LEU A 403 8.40 14.50 -6.87
N TYR A 404 9.10 13.74 -7.72
CA TYR A 404 10.53 13.50 -7.59
C TYR A 404 11.31 14.81 -7.69
N ALA A 405 11.01 15.64 -8.70
CA ALA A 405 11.65 16.95 -8.88
C ALA A 405 11.44 17.89 -7.69
N LYS A 406 10.32 17.75 -6.96
CA LYS A 406 9.99 18.52 -5.75
C LYS A 406 10.50 17.91 -4.45
N ASN A 407 11.19 16.75 -4.49
CA ASN A 407 11.61 15.98 -3.32
C ASN A 407 10.45 15.63 -2.34
N LYS A 408 9.26 15.38 -2.90
CA LYS A 408 8.02 15.13 -2.15
C LYS A 408 7.55 13.67 -2.22
N ILE A 409 8.30 12.78 -2.87
CA ILE A 409 7.95 11.35 -2.92
C ILE A 409 8.04 10.74 -1.52
N ILE A 410 7.02 9.98 -1.15
CA ILE A 410 7.04 9.06 -0.01
C ILE A 410 7.27 7.65 -0.56
N TYR A 411 8.29 6.99 -0.05
CA TYR A 411 8.83 5.76 -0.61
C TYR A 411 8.23 4.55 0.10
N THR A 412 7.11 4.07 -0.42
CA THR A 412 6.44 2.84 0.05
C THR A 412 6.49 1.78 -1.04
N PHE A 413 6.31 0.51 -0.64
CA PHE A 413 6.18 -0.56 -1.65
C PHE A 413 4.95 -0.35 -2.55
N VAL A 414 3.89 0.27 -2.04
CA VAL A 414 2.68 0.62 -2.81
C VAL A 414 3.01 1.63 -3.91
N ALA A 415 3.85 2.63 -3.61
CA ALA A 415 4.29 3.60 -4.61
C ALA A 415 5.17 2.97 -5.71
N LEU A 416 6.01 1.99 -5.33
CA LEU A 416 6.81 1.23 -6.29
C LEU A 416 5.91 0.36 -7.18
N ASP A 417 4.95 -0.35 -6.58
CA ASP A 417 3.95 -1.17 -7.29
C ASP A 417 3.13 -0.34 -8.27
N SER A 418 2.58 0.80 -7.84
CA SER A 418 1.78 1.66 -8.73
C SER A 418 2.59 2.17 -9.93
N LEU A 419 3.83 2.59 -9.71
CA LEU A 419 4.69 3.06 -10.81
C LEU A 419 5.06 1.92 -11.77
N PHE A 420 5.39 0.75 -11.22
CA PHE A 420 5.67 -0.44 -12.01
C PHE A 420 4.46 -0.87 -12.85
N MET A 421 3.28 -0.98 -12.23
CA MET A 421 2.05 -1.36 -12.91
C MET A 421 1.62 -0.35 -13.97
N ALA A 422 1.85 0.95 -13.76
CA ALA A 422 1.61 1.95 -14.80
C ALA A 422 2.55 1.76 -16.00
N ALA A 423 3.85 1.51 -15.77
CA ALA A 423 4.80 1.24 -16.83
C ALA A 423 4.45 -0.02 -17.63
N VAL A 424 4.10 -1.12 -16.95
CA VAL A 424 3.63 -2.36 -17.59
C VAL A 424 2.35 -2.10 -18.40
N THR A 425 1.40 -1.37 -17.84
CA THR A 425 0.13 -1.03 -18.53
C THR A 425 0.35 -0.15 -19.75
N MET A 426 1.27 0.81 -19.69
CA MET A 426 1.64 1.66 -20.83
C MET A 426 2.21 0.81 -21.98
N LEU A 427 3.20 -0.05 -21.68
CA LEU A 427 3.85 -0.91 -22.66
C LEU A 427 2.86 -1.90 -23.30
N TYR A 428 2.02 -2.53 -22.46
CA TYR A 428 0.93 -3.38 -22.94
C TYR A 428 0.00 -2.62 -23.88
N SER A 429 -0.41 -1.40 -23.54
CA SER A 429 -1.37 -0.63 -24.35
C SER A 429 -0.82 -0.27 -25.72
N ILE A 430 0.45 0.12 -25.81
CA ILE A 430 1.17 0.42 -27.07
C ILE A 430 1.29 -0.83 -27.95
N ARG A 431 1.55 -1.98 -27.32
CA ARG A 431 1.67 -3.26 -28.02
C ARG A 431 0.31 -3.77 -28.50
N ALA A 432 -0.72 -3.71 -27.65
CA ALA A 432 -2.05 -4.23 -27.94
C ALA A 432 -2.86 -3.38 -28.93
N SER A 433 -2.66 -2.05 -28.96
CA SER A 433 -3.42 -1.13 -29.82
C SER A 433 -2.55 -0.45 -30.86
N SER A 434 -2.82 -0.71 -32.14
CA SER A 434 -2.19 0.01 -33.25
C SER A 434 -2.53 1.50 -33.26
N VAL A 435 -3.72 1.88 -32.78
CA VAL A 435 -4.14 3.29 -32.70
C VAL A 435 -3.27 4.07 -31.73
N VAL A 436 -3.08 3.55 -30.50
CA VAL A 436 -2.21 4.18 -29.49
C VAL A 436 -0.77 4.26 -30.01
N ARG A 437 -0.31 3.20 -30.70
CA ARG A 437 1.03 3.15 -31.28
C ARG A 437 1.27 4.20 -32.36
N LEU A 438 0.26 4.52 -33.16
CA LEU A 438 0.35 5.54 -34.22
C LEU A 438 0.30 6.97 -33.67
N GLU A 439 -0.28 7.17 -32.48
CA GLU A 439 -0.34 8.48 -31.81
C GLU A 439 0.96 8.85 -31.09
N LEU A 440 1.84 7.88 -30.80
CA LEU A 440 3.09 8.06 -30.06
C LEU A 440 4.31 7.82 -30.96
N THR A 441 5.33 8.68 -30.86
CA THR A 441 6.61 8.42 -31.54
C THR A 441 7.47 7.46 -30.72
N ARG A 442 8.39 6.76 -31.39
CA ARG A 442 9.36 5.85 -30.76
C ARG A 442 10.16 6.55 -29.66
N GLU A 443 10.59 7.79 -29.92
CA GLU A 443 11.38 8.60 -29.00
C GLU A 443 10.60 8.99 -27.74
N VAL A 444 9.29 9.27 -27.86
CA VAL A 444 8.43 9.56 -26.72
C VAL A 444 8.27 8.32 -25.84
N VAL A 445 8.08 7.14 -26.45
CA VAL A 445 7.99 5.87 -25.72
C VAL A 445 9.32 5.57 -24.99
N GLU A 446 10.44 5.74 -25.68
CA GLU A 446 11.78 5.55 -25.10
C GLU A 446 12.03 6.51 -23.92
N ALA A 447 11.67 7.78 -24.04
CA ALA A 447 11.78 8.76 -22.95
C ALA A 447 10.92 8.41 -21.73
N ASN A 448 9.71 7.88 -21.95
CA ASN A 448 8.83 7.41 -20.88
C ASN A 448 9.41 6.17 -20.17
N ILE A 449 10.00 5.23 -20.91
CA ILE A 449 10.68 4.04 -20.36
C ILE A 449 11.85 4.48 -19.47
N GLU A 450 12.73 5.35 -19.96
CA GLU A 450 13.88 5.84 -19.19
C GLU A 450 13.46 6.63 -17.94
N THR A 451 12.38 7.39 -18.04
CA THR A 451 11.79 8.08 -16.88
C THR A 451 11.31 7.08 -15.84
N CYS A 452 10.58 6.03 -16.24
CA CYS A 452 10.14 4.97 -15.32
C CYS A 452 11.31 4.26 -14.65
N VAL A 453 12.31 3.87 -15.43
CA VAL A 453 13.51 3.17 -14.95
C VAL A 453 14.26 4.03 -13.93
N ARG A 454 14.47 5.31 -14.22
CA ARG A 454 15.11 6.25 -13.30
C ARG A 454 14.31 6.39 -12.01
N LEU A 455 13.00 6.59 -12.10
CA LEU A 455 12.13 6.73 -10.92
C LEU A 455 12.10 5.45 -10.08
N LEU A 456 11.97 4.27 -10.68
CA LEU A 456 11.99 2.99 -9.96
C LEU A 456 13.30 2.76 -9.21
N SER A 457 14.44 3.07 -9.84
CA SER A 457 15.77 2.99 -9.21
C SER A 457 15.91 3.96 -8.04
N LYS A 458 15.38 5.19 -8.17
CA LYS A 458 15.40 6.19 -7.10
C LYS A 458 14.46 5.80 -5.96
N ILE A 459 13.25 5.32 -6.27
CA ILE A 459 12.25 4.95 -5.29
C ILE A 459 12.67 3.74 -4.47
N SER A 460 13.37 2.80 -5.09
CA SER A 460 13.89 1.62 -4.39
C SER A 460 15.10 1.93 -3.49
N HIS A 461 15.71 3.10 -3.60
CA HIS A 461 16.90 3.50 -2.84
C HIS A 461 18.02 2.44 -2.88
N GLY A 462 18.29 1.90 -4.07
CA GLY A 462 19.33 0.87 -4.27
C GLY A 462 18.95 -0.54 -3.78
N LYS A 463 17.71 -0.76 -3.32
CA LYS A 463 17.23 -2.11 -3.00
C LYS A 463 17.08 -2.96 -4.28
N LYS A 464 17.38 -4.27 -4.18
CA LYS A 464 17.29 -5.24 -5.28
C LYS A 464 15.94 -5.27 -6.01
N VAL A 465 14.85 -4.95 -5.31
CA VAL A 465 13.53 -4.83 -5.94
C VAL A 465 13.52 -3.81 -7.07
N GLY A 466 14.23 -2.69 -6.92
CA GLY A 466 14.35 -1.69 -7.97
C GLY A 466 15.16 -2.19 -9.14
N GLU A 467 16.27 -2.88 -8.88
CA GLU A 467 17.08 -3.50 -9.93
C GLU A 467 16.23 -4.46 -10.77
N ARG A 468 15.50 -5.39 -10.11
CA ARG A 468 14.57 -6.31 -10.78
C ARG A 468 13.51 -5.56 -11.58
N SER A 469 12.86 -4.57 -10.97
CA SER A 469 11.81 -3.78 -11.62
C SER A 469 12.35 -3.07 -12.87
N THR A 470 13.52 -2.43 -12.77
CA THR A 470 14.15 -1.73 -13.91
C THR A 470 14.57 -2.69 -15.02
N GLN A 471 15.08 -3.88 -14.68
CA GLN A 471 15.45 -4.89 -15.67
C GLN A 471 14.22 -5.40 -16.45
N ILE A 472 13.11 -5.65 -15.75
CA ILE A 472 11.85 -6.08 -16.38
C ILE A 472 11.32 -4.99 -17.31
N ILE A 473 11.23 -3.75 -16.84
CA ILE A 473 10.72 -2.63 -17.64
C ILE A 473 11.60 -2.36 -18.85
N ARG A 474 12.94 -2.45 -18.74
CA ARG A 474 13.84 -2.32 -19.90
C ARG A 474 13.63 -3.43 -20.92
N ARG A 475 13.51 -4.68 -20.47
CA ARG A 475 13.28 -5.82 -21.38
C ARG A 475 11.95 -5.67 -22.13
N LEU A 476 10.85 -5.42 -21.40
CA LEU A 476 9.52 -5.22 -22.00
C LEU A 476 9.49 -3.97 -22.89
N GLY A 477 10.19 -2.91 -22.48
CA GLY A 477 10.35 -1.68 -23.24
C GLY A 477 11.04 -1.91 -24.59
N ASN A 478 12.19 -2.57 -24.59
CA ASN A 478 12.94 -2.90 -25.81
C ASN A 478 12.11 -3.75 -26.78
N ALA A 479 11.40 -4.75 -26.26
CA ALA A 479 10.50 -5.57 -27.07
C ALA A 479 9.33 -4.77 -27.65
N THR A 480 8.81 -3.78 -26.91
CA THR A 480 7.75 -2.88 -27.39
C THR A 480 8.29 -1.92 -28.46
N LEU A 481 9.51 -1.39 -28.29
CA LEU A 481 10.16 -0.50 -29.24
C LEU A 481 10.47 -1.20 -30.58
N ALA A 482 10.86 -2.48 -30.55
CA ALA A 482 11.12 -3.27 -31.76
C ALA A 482 9.91 -3.40 -32.71
N ILE A 483 8.69 -3.17 -32.19
CA ILE A 483 7.46 -3.18 -33.00
C ILE A 483 7.41 -1.95 -33.92
N PHE A 484 8.00 -0.82 -33.53
CA PHE A 484 8.09 0.38 -34.36
C PHE A 484 9.04 0.18 -35.55
N ASP A 485 10.03 -0.69 -35.39
CA ASP A 485 11.06 -0.95 -36.40
C ASP A 485 10.63 -2.04 -37.41
N ASN A 486 9.40 -2.57 -37.32
CA ASN A 486 8.88 -3.72 -38.09
C ASN A 486 9.78 -4.98 -38.02
N THR A 487 10.64 -5.09 -37.00
CA THR A 487 11.65 -6.16 -36.88
C THR A 487 11.17 -7.36 -36.08
N SER A 488 9.97 -7.34 -35.50
CA SER A 488 9.44 -8.44 -34.68
C SER A 488 8.08 -8.97 -35.15
N HIS A 489 8.01 -10.29 -35.32
CA HIS A 489 6.75 -11.03 -35.20
C HIS A 489 6.37 -11.07 -33.72
N ALA A 490 5.07 -11.03 -33.40
CA ALA A 490 4.59 -11.03 -32.02
C ALA A 490 5.12 -12.27 -31.25
N GLU A 491 6.14 -12.06 -30.41
CA GLU A 491 6.61 -13.08 -29.47
C GLU A 491 5.49 -13.33 -28.45
N GLY A 492 4.73 -14.42 -28.64
CA GLY A 492 3.58 -14.76 -27.78
C GLY A 492 3.94 -14.89 -26.29
N GLU A 493 5.20 -15.21 -25.98
CA GLU A 493 5.71 -15.26 -24.60
C GLU A 493 5.60 -13.90 -23.88
N ILE A 494 5.87 -12.79 -24.57
CA ILE A 494 5.79 -11.44 -23.99
C ILE A 494 4.34 -11.06 -23.69
N ASP A 495 3.41 -11.41 -24.58
CA ASP A 495 1.98 -11.14 -24.37
C ASP A 495 1.44 -11.94 -23.19
N THR A 496 1.87 -13.20 -23.02
CA THR A 496 1.53 -13.99 -21.83
C THR A 496 2.11 -13.40 -20.55
N GLU A 497 3.31 -12.81 -20.61
CA GLU A 497 3.92 -12.15 -19.46
C GLU A 497 3.11 -10.93 -19.02
N PHE A 498 2.72 -10.04 -19.95
CA PHE A 498 1.86 -8.89 -19.63
C PHE A 498 0.59 -9.30 -18.90
N MET A 499 -0.10 -10.34 -19.40
CA MET A 499 -1.33 -10.84 -18.77
C MET A 499 -1.08 -11.37 -17.35
N SER A 500 0.06 -12.02 -17.14
CA SER A 500 0.45 -12.50 -15.81
C SER A 500 0.63 -11.36 -14.79
N TRP A 501 1.18 -10.21 -15.20
CA TRP A 501 1.30 -9.03 -14.35
C TRP A 501 -0.06 -8.44 -13.96
N PHE A 502 -1.08 -8.62 -14.80
CA PHE A 502 -2.46 -8.24 -14.50
C PHE A 502 -3.21 -9.28 -13.66
N GLY A 503 -2.57 -10.39 -13.27
CA GLY A 503 -3.21 -11.50 -12.56
C GLY A 503 -4.08 -12.38 -13.47
N VAL A 504 -4.13 -12.09 -14.78
CA VAL A 504 -4.89 -12.88 -15.75
C VAL A 504 -4.01 -14.02 -16.23
N LYS A 505 -4.30 -15.25 -15.80
CA LYS A 505 -3.68 -16.41 -16.45
C LYS A 505 -4.10 -16.39 -17.92
N SER A 506 -3.15 -16.59 -18.83
CA SER A 506 -3.48 -17.14 -20.14
C SER A 506 -4.23 -18.43 -19.85
N GLN A 507 -5.57 -18.41 -19.97
CA GLN A 507 -6.24 -19.64 -20.27
C GLN A 507 -5.53 -20.09 -21.55
N ASN A 508 -4.89 -21.27 -21.53
CA ASN A 508 -4.72 -21.96 -22.80
C ASN A 508 -6.06 -21.79 -23.51
N PRO A 509 -6.10 -21.22 -24.72
CA PRO A 509 -7.37 -21.16 -25.44
C PRO A 509 -7.97 -22.56 -25.28
N PRO A 510 -9.25 -22.70 -24.84
CA PRO A 510 -9.85 -24.02 -24.74
C PRO A 510 -9.45 -24.72 -26.04
N PRO A 511 -8.77 -25.90 -25.95
CA PRO A 511 -8.09 -26.48 -27.11
C PRO A 511 -9.07 -26.31 -28.24
N ARG A 512 -8.69 -25.55 -29.29
CA ARG A 512 -9.62 -25.24 -30.40
C ARG A 512 -10.33 -26.55 -30.62
N GLN A 513 -11.60 -26.62 -30.24
CA GLN A 513 -12.42 -27.72 -30.69
C GLN A 513 -12.46 -27.37 -32.16
N GLU A 514 -11.51 -27.94 -32.91
CA GLU A 514 -11.69 -28.24 -34.30
C GLU A 514 -12.93 -29.11 -34.30
N TYR A 515 -14.09 -28.46 -34.23
CA TYR A 515 -15.27 -29.00 -34.84
C TYR A 515 -14.81 -29.21 -36.27
N PRO A 516 -14.71 -30.47 -36.74
CA PRO A 516 -14.54 -30.70 -38.15
C PRO A 516 -15.67 -29.94 -38.81
N THR A 517 -15.35 -28.84 -39.49
CA THR A 517 -16.27 -28.27 -40.48
C THR A 517 -16.59 -29.43 -41.42
N PRO A 518 -17.84 -29.89 -41.51
CA PRO A 518 -18.16 -31.01 -42.37
C PRO A 518 -17.72 -30.64 -43.78
N SER A 519 -16.74 -31.37 -44.31
CA SER A 519 -16.54 -31.37 -45.74
C SER A 519 -17.85 -31.86 -46.36
N ILE A 520 -18.34 -31.12 -47.36
CA ILE A 520 -19.57 -31.44 -48.11
C ILE A 520 -19.55 -32.86 -48.71
N ASP A 521 -18.38 -33.50 -48.75
CA ASP A 521 -18.17 -34.83 -49.33
C ASP A 521 -18.13 -36.01 -48.32
N THR A 522 -18.50 -35.79 -47.05
CA THR A 522 -18.46 -36.88 -46.05
C THR A 522 -19.75 -37.73 -46.13
N ALA A 523 -19.63 -39.02 -46.44
CA ALA A 523 -20.77 -39.91 -46.54
C ALA A 523 -21.45 -40.13 -45.17
N TRP A 524 -22.78 -40.15 -45.17
CA TRP A 524 -23.64 -40.19 -43.96
C TRP A 524 -23.33 -41.33 -42.98
N ASN A 525 -22.72 -42.43 -43.45
CA ASN A 525 -22.43 -43.60 -42.62
C ASN A 525 -21.18 -43.42 -41.73
N ASP A 526 -20.27 -42.51 -42.08
CA ASP A 526 -18.98 -42.35 -41.36
C ASP A 526 -19.08 -41.42 -40.14
N LEU A 527 -20.22 -40.74 -39.96
CA LEU A 527 -20.50 -39.87 -38.81
C LEU A 527 -20.68 -40.65 -37.49
N PHE A 528 -21.00 -41.94 -37.55
CA PHE A 528 -21.29 -42.77 -36.38
C PHE A 528 -20.08 -43.54 -35.82
N GLU A 529 -19.00 -43.70 -36.60
CA GLU A 529 -17.77 -44.36 -36.11
C GLU A 529 -16.83 -43.41 -35.33
N HIS A 530 -17.03 -42.09 -35.43
CA HIS A 530 -16.18 -41.08 -34.75
C HIS A 530 -16.81 -40.41 -33.53
N GLY A 531 -17.87 -41.00 -32.95
CA GLY A 531 -18.25 -40.71 -31.57
C GLY A 531 -18.69 -39.26 -31.31
N TYR A 532 -19.59 -38.72 -32.12
CA TYR A 532 -20.34 -37.54 -31.73
C TYR A 532 -21.37 -37.92 -30.66
N ASP A 533 -21.08 -37.56 -29.40
CA ASP A 533 -22.02 -37.74 -28.30
C ASP A 533 -23.16 -36.71 -28.39
N LEU A 534 -24.25 -37.13 -29.02
CA LEU A 534 -25.50 -36.38 -29.16
C LEU A 534 -26.26 -36.21 -27.83
N ASN A 535 -25.80 -36.79 -26.71
CA ASN A 535 -26.47 -36.65 -25.42
C ASN A 535 -26.15 -35.34 -24.68
N SER A 536 -25.20 -34.53 -25.17
CA SER A 536 -24.86 -33.24 -24.53
C SER A 536 -25.92 -32.15 -24.69
N PHE A 537 -26.98 -32.39 -25.49
CA PHE A 537 -28.06 -31.42 -25.74
C PHE A 537 -29.38 -31.73 -25.02
N GLN A 538 -29.46 -32.71 -24.12
CA GLN A 538 -30.74 -33.19 -23.58
C GLN A 538 -31.07 -32.89 -22.10
N ASN A 539 -30.30 -32.08 -21.37
CA ASN A 539 -30.72 -31.65 -20.02
C ASN A 539 -30.93 -30.14 -19.88
N VAL A 540 -31.71 -29.59 -20.82
CA VAL A 540 -32.54 -28.40 -20.60
C VAL A 540 -34.00 -28.85 -20.70
N HIS A 541 -34.65 -29.07 -19.55
CA HIS A 541 -36.10 -28.91 -19.42
C HIS A 541 -36.51 -28.66 -17.95
N LEU A 542 -36.87 -27.39 -17.70
CA LEU A 542 -37.98 -26.86 -16.88
C LEU A 542 -38.68 -27.72 -15.80
N LEU A 543 -38.72 -27.11 -14.61
CA LEU A 543 -39.84 -26.93 -13.66
C LEU A 543 -40.38 -28.12 -12.84
N LEU A 544 -40.15 -28.03 -11.52
CA LEU A 544 -41.22 -27.74 -10.55
C LEU A 544 -40.72 -26.70 -9.54
#